data_AF-A0A966VCJ8-F1
#
_entry.id   AF-A0A966VCJ8-F1
#
_cell.length_a   1.000
_cell.length_b   1.000
_cell.length_c   1.000
_cell.angle_alpha   90.00
_cell.angle_beta   90.00
_cell.angle_gamma   90.00
#
_symmetry.space_group_name_H-M   'P 1'
#
loop_
_entity.id
_entity.type
_entity.pdbx_description
1 polymer ?
#
loop_
_entity_poly.entity_id
_entity_poly.type
_entity_poly.pdbx_seq_one_letter_code
_entity_poly.pdbx_strand_id
1 'polypeptide(L)'
;MGALAARRLVFAFLVATAAVSSGCKSGNRTKLRDAIVPASEADKAYGIVERTRAYLPYEYSPDGCYARATYMQMELFAASVPSRVVFIRTTYDDALQAWADNAPLLEPAGWVYHVAPVIKVDGQEMVLDPGLEPESKGGALHLDEWLGKMKALKFIEAPSAELNRKVSDSVGRFVLSRAGNPDAGPIDSANVRGQVIHSTSEMPSFGAESMMWNFKTMDKYLMEAAAMNGISVDEMASRRALLAARTLELSDLLEGRNKTSGPGGDLEGIKLTMDMLRSIQTQNETEFAEEQSQRGTGEQTRP
;
A
#
# COMPACT_ATOMS: atom_id res chain seq x y z
N MET A 1 87.30 12.49 9.26
CA MET A 1 86.22 12.83 8.30
C MET A 1 85.67 11.51 7.78
N GLY A 2 84.58 11.03 8.39
CA GLY A 2 84.13 9.64 8.29
C GLY A 2 82.98 9.45 7.30
N ALA A 3 83.13 8.46 6.44
CA ALA A 3 82.08 7.86 5.65
C ALA A 3 81.33 6.80 6.47
N LEU A 4 80.01 6.64 6.27
CA LEU A 4 79.36 5.39 5.81
C LEU A 4 77.85 5.34 6.13
N ALA A 5 77.14 4.67 5.22
CA ALA A 5 75.94 3.86 5.42
C ALA A 5 74.58 4.56 5.52
N ALA A 6 74.03 4.89 4.35
CA ALA A 6 72.59 5.03 4.15
C ALA A 6 71.90 3.65 4.21
N ARG A 7 71.03 3.46 5.20
CA ARG A 7 70.18 2.28 5.35
C ARG A 7 69.04 2.31 4.32
N ARG A 8 69.03 1.34 3.40
CA ARG A 8 67.85 0.98 2.60
C ARG A 8 66.94 0.09 3.45
N LEU A 9 65.78 0.60 3.85
CA LEU A 9 64.70 -0.23 4.41
C LEU A 9 63.83 -0.70 3.25
N VAL A 10 63.86 -2.00 2.97
CA VAL A 10 62.94 -2.65 2.03
C VAL A 10 61.68 -3.02 2.82
N PHE A 11 60.60 -2.24 2.64
CA PHE A 11 59.27 -2.63 3.13
C PHE A 11 58.63 -3.57 2.12
N ALA A 12 58.57 -4.85 2.44
CA ALA A 12 57.75 -5.83 1.72
C ALA A 12 56.28 -5.62 2.15
N PHE A 13 55.47 -5.04 1.27
CA PHE A 13 54.01 -5.00 1.43
C PHE A 13 53.44 -6.32 0.93
N LEU A 14 53.06 -7.19 1.88
CA LEU A 14 52.32 -8.41 1.61
C LEU A 14 50.84 -8.03 1.46
N VAL A 15 50.39 -7.86 0.20
CA VAL A 15 48.97 -7.65 -0.10
C VAL A 15 48.27 -9.00 0.00
N ALA A 16 47.68 -9.28 1.17
CA ALA A 16 46.76 -10.39 1.35
C ALA A 16 45.42 -10.04 0.69
N THR A 17 45.30 -10.37 -0.59
CA THR A 17 44.02 -10.29 -1.32
C THR A 17 43.10 -11.40 -0.80
N ALA A 18 42.34 -11.10 0.24
CA ALA A 18 41.23 -11.95 0.65
C ALA A 18 40.15 -11.85 -0.44
N ALA A 19 40.12 -12.84 -1.33
CA ALA A 19 39.01 -13.07 -2.22
C ALA A 19 37.78 -13.43 -1.38
N VAL A 20 36.99 -12.42 -0.99
CA VAL A 20 35.64 -12.62 -0.49
C VAL A 20 34.81 -13.03 -1.70
N SER A 21 34.80 -14.33 -1.99
CA SER A 21 33.81 -14.93 -2.86
C SER A 21 32.46 -14.77 -2.17
N SER A 22 31.78 -13.66 -2.46
CA SER A 22 30.34 -13.51 -2.27
C SER A 22 29.66 -14.54 -3.15
N GLY A 23 29.64 -15.79 -2.68
CA GLY A 23 28.74 -16.79 -3.17
C GLY A 23 27.34 -16.31 -2.87
N CYS A 24 26.74 -15.58 -3.81
CA CYS A 24 25.31 -15.43 -3.94
C CYS A 24 24.75 -16.84 -4.17
N LYS A 25 24.65 -17.62 -3.09
CA LYS A 25 23.75 -18.76 -3.03
C LYS A 25 22.39 -18.18 -3.36
N SER A 26 21.86 -18.59 -4.51
CA SER A 26 20.45 -18.53 -4.87
C SER A 26 19.65 -18.92 -3.62
N GLY A 27 19.24 -17.89 -2.88
CA GLY A 27 18.66 -18.03 -1.56
C GLY A 27 17.33 -18.71 -1.71
N ASN A 28 17.11 -19.72 -0.87
CA ASN A 28 15.84 -20.34 -0.60
C ASN A 28 14.76 -19.25 -0.60
N ARG A 29 13.93 -19.16 -1.65
CA ARG A 29 12.73 -18.31 -1.65
C ARG A 29 11.77 -18.97 -0.68
N THR A 30 11.97 -18.80 0.62
CA THR A 30 10.89 -19.00 1.58
C THR A 30 9.76 -18.12 1.08
N LYS A 31 8.68 -18.77 0.60
CA LYS A 31 7.52 -18.09 0.06
C LYS A 31 7.08 -17.06 1.09
N LEU A 32 6.90 -15.79 0.70
CA LEU A 32 6.54 -14.70 1.63
C LEU A 32 5.26 -15.05 2.43
N ARG A 33 4.40 -15.90 1.85
CA ARG A 33 3.22 -16.47 2.52
C ARG A 33 3.53 -17.16 3.85
N ASP A 34 4.68 -17.82 3.94
CA ASP A 34 5.04 -18.65 5.09
C ASP A 34 6.03 -17.91 6.02
N ALA A 35 6.44 -16.69 5.67
CA ALA A 35 7.34 -15.87 6.48
C ALA A 35 6.62 -15.39 7.75
N ILE A 36 7.19 -15.73 8.91
CA ILE A 36 6.68 -15.33 10.22
C ILE A 36 7.34 -14.02 10.63
N VAL A 37 6.53 -13.04 10.98
CA VAL A 37 6.92 -11.80 11.66
C VAL A 37 6.92 -12.10 13.16
N PRO A 38 8.06 -11.96 13.86
CA PRO A 38 8.08 -12.06 15.32
C PRO A 38 7.15 -11.01 15.94
N ALA A 39 6.47 -11.31 17.04
CA ALA A 39 5.64 -10.31 17.74
C ALA A 39 6.41 -9.01 18.06
N SER A 40 7.72 -9.09 18.33
CA SER A 40 8.58 -7.92 18.56
C SER A 40 8.71 -6.99 17.34
N GLU A 41 8.42 -7.49 16.13
CA GLU A 41 8.42 -6.72 14.89
C GLU A 41 7.02 -6.36 14.40
N ALA A 42 5.97 -6.94 14.98
CA ALA A 42 4.58 -6.63 14.63
C ALA A 42 4.23 -5.15 14.88
N ASP A 43 4.78 -4.54 15.93
CA ASP A 43 4.61 -3.11 16.20
C ASP A 43 5.13 -2.22 15.07
N LYS A 44 6.13 -2.68 14.30
CA LYS A 44 6.59 -1.97 13.11
C LYS A 44 5.52 -1.98 12.01
N ALA A 45 4.85 -3.11 11.81
CA ALA A 45 3.75 -3.24 10.87
C ALA A 45 2.55 -2.38 11.30
N TYR A 46 2.18 -2.41 12.58
CA TYR A 46 1.10 -1.58 13.12
C TYR A 46 1.42 -0.09 13.04
N GLY A 47 2.67 0.30 13.29
CA GLY A 47 3.11 1.68 13.09
C GLY A 47 3.11 2.12 11.62
N ILE A 48 3.25 1.19 10.66
CA ILE A 48 3.05 1.50 9.23
C ILE A 48 1.60 1.84 8.96
N VAL A 49 0.67 1.04 9.49
CA VAL A 49 -0.76 1.29 9.36
C VAL A 49 -1.14 2.69 9.85
N GLU A 50 -0.67 3.08 11.03
CA GLU A 50 -0.97 4.41 11.56
C GLU A 50 -0.42 5.54 10.67
N ARG A 51 0.77 5.35 10.08
CA ARG A 51 1.31 6.33 9.13
C ARG A 51 0.49 6.41 7.85
N THR A 52 -0.06 5.31 7.35
CA THR A 52 -0.86 5.35 6.12
C THR A 52 -2.19 6.07 6.31
N ARG A 53 -2.76 6.07 7.52
CA ARG A 53 -3.98 6.85 7.84
C ARG A 53 -3.80 8.35 7.56
N ALA A 54 -2.59 8.86 7.71
CA ALA A 54 -2.30 10.27 7.49
C ALA A 54 -2.46 10.71 6.02
N TYR A 55 -2.52 9.79 5.04
CA TYR A 55 -2.57 10.16 3.62
C TYR A 55 -3.42 9.26 2.73
N LEU A 56 -3.90 8.10 3.23
CA LEU A 56 -4.83 7.25 2.50
C LEU A 56 -6.28 7.47 2.97
N PRO A 57 -7.26 7.50 2.04
CA PRO A 57 -8.67 7.70 2.36
C PRO A 57 -9.32 6.39 2.82
N TYR A 58 -9.08 5.99 4.07
CA TYR A 58 -9.70 4.80 4.66
C TYR A 58 -11.18 5.01 4.98
N GLU A 59 -11.56 6.26 5.23
CA GLU A 59 -12.92 6.72 5.46
C GLU A 59 -13.77 6.73 4.18
N TYR A 60 -13.15 6.55 3.01
CA TYR A 60 -13.83 6.28 1.74
C TYR A 60 -13.92 4.77 1.52
N SER A 61 -15.01 4.18 2.01
CA SER A 61 -15.31 2.74 1.88
C SER A 61 -15.95 2.29 0.55
N PRO A 62 -16.60 3.12 -0.29
CA PRO A 62 -17.30 2.61 -1.49
C PRO A 62 -16.40 1.86 -2.50
N ASP A 63 -15.13 2.25 -2.63
CA ASP A 63 -14.16 1.65 -3.56
C ASP A 63 -12.72 1.85 -3.03
N GLY A 64 -11.72 1.39 -3.78
CA GLY A 64 -10.29 1.69 -3.56
C GLY A 64 -9.53 0.73 -2.67
N CYS A 65 -10.16 -0.38 -2.25
CA CYS A 65 -9.51 -1.38 -1.39
C CYS A 65 -8.21 -1.91 -2.01
N TYR A 66 -8.20 -2.15 -3.32
CA TYR A 66 -7.01 -2.56 -4.08
C TYR A 66 -5.86 -1.56 -3.98
N ALA A 67 -6.16 -0.26 -4.06
CA ALA A 67 -5.14 0.79 -4.07
C ALA A 67 -4.60 1.02 -2.66
N ARG A 68 -5.48 1.04 -1.65
CA ARG A 68 -5.09 1.08 -0.24
C ARG A 68 -4.22 -0.12 0.15
N ALA A 69 -4.62 -1.32 -0.24
CA ALA A 69 -3.84 -2.54 -0.01
C ALA A 69 -2.50 -2.51 -0.76
N THR A 70 -2.44 -1.90 -1.95
CA THR A 70 -1.19 -1.73 -2.70
C THR A 70 -0.25 -0.77 -1.98
N TYR A 71 -0.72 0.41 -1.57
CA TYR A 71 0.10 1.36 -0.79
C TYR A 71 0.61 0.76 0.51
N MET A 72 -0.25 0.06 1.25
CA MET A 72 0.15 -0.61 2.48
C MET A 72 1.22 -1.68 2.21
N GLN A 73 1.11 -2.47 1.13
CA GLN A 73 2.16 -3.41 0.76
C GLN A 73 3.48 -2.74 0.38
N MET A 74 3.44 -1.60 -0.33
CA MET A 74 4.65 -0.83 -0.65
C MET A 74 5.34 -0.35 0.63
N GLU A 75 4.57 0.16 1.59
CA GLU A 75 5.08 0.59 2.90
C GLU A 75 5.67 -0.56 3.73
N LEU A 76 4.97 -1.71 3.80
CA LEU A 76 5.46 -2.92 4.46
C LEU A 76 6.77 -3.38 3.82
N PHE A 77 6.84 -3.40 2.49
CA PHE A 77 8.05 -3.78 1.79
C PHE A 77 9.21 -2.82 2.01
N ALA A 78 8.97 -1.51 1.92
CA ALA A 78 9.96 -0.48 2.19
C ALA A 78 10.54 -0.65 3.60
N ALA A 79 9.70 -1.05 4.55
CA ALA A 79 10.09 -1.39 5.91
C ALA A 79 10.65 -2.81 6.08
N SER A 80 10.80 -3.60 5.02
CA SER A 80 11.24 -5.00 5.05
C SER A 80 10.37 -5.90 5.93
N VAL A 81 9.08 -5.59 6.07
CA VAL A 81 8.09 -6.43 6.75
C VAL A 81 7.53 -7.40 5.70
N PRO A 82 7.66 -8.72 5.89
CA PRO A 82 7.09 -9.68 4.96
C PRO A 82 5.56 -9.64 5.06
N SER A 83 4.90 -9.52 3.91
CA SER A 83 3.45 -9.49 3.79
C SER A 83 2.99 -10.21 2.53
N ARG A 84 1.75 -10.68 2.55
CA ARG A 84 0.97 -11.10 1.38
C ARG A 84 -0.30 -10.28 1.29
N VAL A 85 -1.13 -10.55 0.28
CA VAL A 85 -2.53 -10.09 0.26
C VAL A 85 -3.49 -11.25 0.45
N VAL A 86 -4.66 -10.94 0.99
CA VAL A 86 -5.83 -11.81 0.97
C VAL A 86 -6.93 -11.12 0.19
N PHE A 87 -7.56 -11.86 -0.73
CA PHE A 87 -8.76 -11.43 -1.44
C PHE A 87 -9.94 -12.21 -0.92
N ILE A 88 -11.08 -11.54 -0.82
CA ILE A 88 -12.39 -12.15 -0.63
C ILE A 88 -13.28 -11.65 -1.78
N ARG A 89 -14.04 -12.52 -2.40
CA ARG A 89 -14.92 -12.21 -3.52
C ARG A 89 -16.26 -12.89 -3.33
N THR A 90 -17.36 -12.28 -3.73
CA THR A 90 -18.64 -12.98 -3.85
C THR A 90 -18.80 -13.74 -5.15
N THR A 91 -19.76 -14.66 -5.19
CA THR A 91 -20.40 -15.12 -6.41
C THR A 91 -21.16 -13.98 -7.09
N TYR A 92 -21.30 -14.03 -8.41
CA TYR A 92 -21.85 -12.92 -9.22
C TYR A 92 -23.26 -12.42 -8.80
N ASP A 93 -24.01 -13.24 -8.05
CA ASP A 93 -25.35 -12.95 -7.56
C ASP A 93 -25.39 -12.36 -6.12
N ASP A 94 -24.24 -12.21 -5.47
CA ASP A 94 -24.12 -11.72 -4.09
C ASP A 94 -23.19 -10.50 -3.98
N ALA A 95 -23.44 -9.62 -3.02
CA ALA A 95 -22.56 -8.52 -2.62
C ALA A 95 -21.91 -8.82 -1.28
N LEU A 96 -20.63 -8.48 -1.12
CA LEU A 96 -20.05 -8.32 0.20
C LEU A 96 -20.61 -7.03 0.76
N GLN A 97 -21.15 -7.12 1.97
CA GLN A 97 -21.43 -5.97 2.79
C GLN A 97 -20.46 -5.98 3.95
N ALA A 98 -19.64 -4.94 4.00
CA ALA A 98 -18.91 -4.62 5.20
C ALA A 98 -19.60 -3.48 5.93
N TRP A 99 -19.78 -3.70 7.22
CA TRP A 99 -20.12 -2.64 8.15
C TRP A 99 -18.80 -2.11 8.67
N ALA A 100 -18.32 -1.03 8.05
CA ALA A 100 -17.23 -0.26 8.62
C ALA A 100 -17.83 0.69 9.65
N ASP A 101 -17.40 0.61 10.91
CA ASP A 101 -17.95 1.41 12.00
C ASP A 101 -17.78 2.93 11.78
N ASN A 102 -16.91 3.32 10.84
CA ASN A 102 -16.61 4.70 10.45
C ASN A 102 -17.19 5.12 9.09
N ALA A 103 -17.98 4.29 8.40
CA ALA A 103 -18.62 4.71 7.15
C ALA A 103 -19.86 5.58 7.46
N PRO A 104 -19.87 6.87 7.09
CA PRO A 104 -21.05 7.69 7.32
C PRO A 104 -22.16 7.26 6.36
N LEU A 105 -23.21 6.68 6.94
CA LEU A 105 -24.60 6.76 6.50
C LEU A 105 -24.89 6.40 5.01
N LEU A 106 -25.36 5.18 4.76
CA LEU A 106 -26.79 4.87 4.49
C LEU A 106 -27.01 3.56 3.73
N GLU A 107 -25.99 3.04 3.05
CA GLU A 107 -26.06 1.71 2.46
C GLU A 107 -24.73 0.98 2.65
N PRO A 108 -24.74 -0.29 3.08
CA PRO A 108 -23.53 -1.10 3.11
C PRO A 108 -22.93 -1.10 1.71
N ALA A 109 -21.65 -0.69 1.60
CA ALA A 109 -20.97 -0.66 0.33
C ALA A 109 -21.00 -2.07 -0.27
N GLY A 110 -21.79 -2.25 -1.34
CA GLY A 110 -21.91 -3.51 -2.04
C GLY A 110 -20.63 -3.78 -2.81
N TRP A 111 -19.69 -4.52 -2.21
CA TRP A 111 -18.45 -4.87 -2.87
C TRP A 111 -18.58 -6.23 -3.54
N VAL A 112 -18.16 -6.36 -4.80
CA VAL A 112 -18.05 -7.69 -5.42
C VAL A 112 -16.75 -8.40 -5.00
N TYR A 113 -15.78 -7.66 -4.46
CA TYR A 113 -14.57 -8.19 -3.82
C TYR A 113 -13.98 -7.17 -2.84
N HIS A 114 -13.18 -7.67 -1.90
CA HIS A 114 -12.37 -6.86 -1.01
C HIS A 114 -10.96 -7.45 -0.87
N VAL A 115 -10.00 -6.61 -0.55
CA VAL A 115 -8.58 -7.01 -0.44
C VAL A 115 -7.89 -6.22 0.64
N ALA A 116 -7.04 -6.92 1.40
CA ALA A 116 -6.20 -6.32 2.42
C ALA A 116 -4.85 -7.07 2.53
N PRO A 117 -3.77 -6.40 2.97
CA PRO A 117 -2.52 -7.07 3.29
C PRO A 117 -2.65 -7.95 4.53
N VAL A 118 -1.85 -9.02 4.57
CA VAL A 118 -1.76 -9.96 5.69
C VAL A 118 -0.30 -10.12 6.08
N ILE A 119 -0.05 -10.07 7.37
CA ILE A 119 1.22 -10.48 7.99
C ILE A 119 0.97 -11.70 8.87
N LYS A 120 2.01 -12.52 9.09
CA LYS A 120 1.89 -13.71 9.95
C LYS A 120 2.65 -13.46 11.25
N VAL A 121 1.96 -13.05 12.31
CA VAL A 121 2.56 -12.75 13.62
C VAL A 121 2.54 -14.01 14.48
N ASP A 122 3.71 -14.52 14.87
CA ASP A 122 3.85 -15.74 15.70
C ASP A 122 2.98 -16.93 15.23
N GLY A 123 2.83 -17.08 13.92
CA GLY A 123 2.04 -18.15 13.30
C GLY A 123 0.57 -17.79 13.02
N GLN A 124 0.07 -16.69 13.57
CA GLN A 124 -1.30 -16.20 13.35
C GLN A 124 -1.37 -15.20 12.20
N GLU A 125 -2.39 -15.30 11.36
CA GLU A 125 -2.59 -14.38 10.24
C GLU A 125 -3.35 -13.14 10.71
N MET A 126 -2.69 -11.98 10.58
CA MET A 126 -3.22 -10.67 10.94
C MET A 126 -3.47 -9.87 9.66
N VAL A 127 -4.72 -9.51 9.40
CA VAL A 127 -5.14 -8.68 8.27
C VAL A 127 -5.02 -7.22 8.67
N LEU A 128 -4.38 -6.41 7.83
CA LEU A 128 -4.17 -4.97 8.06
C LEU A 128 -5.21 -4.18 7.25
N ASP A 129 -6.35 -3.86 7.86
CA ASP A 129 -7.49 -3.20 7.18
C ASP A 129 -8.10 -2.06 8.00
N PRO A 130 -7.47 -0.87 7.98
CA PRO A 130 -7.91 0.29 8.77
C PRO A 130 -9.25 0.87 8.35
N GLY A 131 -9.69 0.55 7.12
CA GLY A 131 -10.99 0.97 6.62
C GLY A 131 -12.14 0.16 7.21
N LEU A 132 -11.85 -1.04 7.72
CA LEU A 132 -12.84 -1.92 8.32
C LEU A 132 -12.81 -1.89 9.85
N GLU A 133 -11.63 -1.75 10.43
CA GLU A 133 -11.43 -1.69 11.88
C GLU A 133 -10.51 -0.52 12.23
N PRO A 134 -11.06 0.70 12.31
CA PRO A 134 -10.26 1.89 12.58
C PRO A 134 -9.71 1.91 14.01
N GLU A 135 -10.39 1.29 14.97
CA GLU A 135 -10.06 1.39 16.41
C GLU A 135 -9.11 0.29 16.92
N SER A 136 -8.85 -0.77 16.14
CA SER A 136 -7.91 -1.80 16.58
C SER A 136 -6.46 -1.33 16.51
N LYS A 137 -5.60 -1.96 17.32
CA LYS A 137 -4.17 -1.67 17.38
C LYS A 137 -3.55 -1.79 15.98
N GLY A 138 -3.27 -0.65 15.34
CA GLY A 138 -2.74 -0.59 13.99
C GLY A 138 -3.69 -1.18 12.94
N GLY A 139 -5.01 -1.06 13.12
CA GLY A 139 -6.01 -1.53 12.16
C GLY A 139 -5.91 -3.03 11.82
N ALA A 140 -5.34 -3.83 12.73
CA ALA A 140 -5.12 -5.25 12.53
C ALA A 140 -6.29 -6.07 13.09
N LEU A 141 -6.69 -7.10 12.36
CA LEU A 141 -7.72 -8.08 12.72
C LEU A 141 -7.14 -9.49 12.54
N HIS A 142 -7.59 -10.47 13.33
CA HIS A 142 -7.36 -11.85 12.93
C HIS A 142 -8.11 -12.15 11.62
N LEU A 143 -7.57 -13.07 10.81
CA LEU A 143 -8.18 -13.39 9.51
C LEU A 143 -9.65 -13.84 9.65
N ASP A 144 -9.98 -14.64 10.65
CA ASP A 144 -11.35 -15.08 10.93
C ASP A 144 -12.27 -13.92 11.36
N GLU A 145 -11.78 -12.99 12.17
CA GLU A 145 -12.51 -11.76 12.53
C GLU A 145 -12.78 -10.88 11.29
N TRP A 146 -11.77 -10.69 10.44
CA TRP A 146 -11.90 -9.94 9.19
C TRP A 146 -12.90 -10.60 8.24
N LEU A 147 -12.84 -11.93 8.07
CA LEU A 147 -13.82 -12.68 7.28
C LEU A 147 -15.22 -12.59 7.89
N GLY A 148 -15.35 -12.64 9.21
CA GLY A 148 -16.63 -12.52 9.92
C GLY A 148 -17.33 -11.17 9.71
N LYS A 149 -16.56 -10.11 9.45
CA LYS A 149 -17.08 -8.78 9.09
C LYS A 149 -17.56 -8.68 7.63
N MET A 150 -17.16 -9.59 6.75
CA MET A 150 -17.51 -9.62 5.33
C MET A 150 -18.76 -10.48 5.08
N LYS A 151 -19.94 -9.92 5.33
CA LYS A 151 -21.21 -10.65 5.15
C LYS A 151 -21.60 -10.67 3.67
N ALA A 152 -21.82 -11.86 3.10
CA ALA A 152 -22.44 -11.98 1.79
C ALA A 152 -23.95 -11.75 1.92
N LEU A 153 -24.48 -10.70 1.29
CA LEU A 153 -25.92 -10.55 1.07
C LEU A 153 -26.24 -10.83 -0.39
N LYS A 154 -27.40 -11.44 -0.64
CA LYS A 154 -27.92 -11.57 -2.01
C LYS A 154 -28.24 -10.19 -2.56
N PHE A 155 -27.81 -9.92 -3.80
CA PHE A 155 -28.30 -8.75 -4.52
C PHE A 155 -29.81 -8.85 -4.71
N ILE A 156 -30.54 -7.76 -4.48
CA ILE A 156 -31.96 -7.66 -4.87
C ILE A 156 -32.06 -7.48 -6.40
N GLU A 157 -31.04 -6.89 -7.03
CA GLU A 157 -30.85 -6.77 -8.48
C GLU A 157 -29.39 -7.06 -8.86
N ALA A 158 -29.16 -7.92 -9.86
CA ALA A 158 -27.82 -8.34 -10.26
C ALA A 158 -26.95 -7.16 -10.75
N PRO A 159 -25.65 -7.13 -10.42
CA PRO A 159 -24.75 -6.06 -10.85
C PRO A 159 -24.60 -6.03 -12.38
N SER A 160 -24.43 -4.82 -12.93
CA SER A 160 -24.33 -4.63 -14.38
C SER A 160 -23.09 -5.29 -14.99
N ALA A 161 -23.18 -5.71 -16.27
CA ALA A 161 -22.06 -6.30 -17.00
C ALA A 161 -20.82 -5.38 -17.07
N GLU A 162 -21.02 -4.06 -17.01
CA GLU A 162 -19.92 -3.08 -17.00
C GLU A 162 -19.14 -3.09 -15.68
N LEU A 163 -19.82 -3.19 -14.54
CA LEU A 163 -19.17 -3.32 -13.23
C LEU A 163 -18.32 -4.60 -13.19
N ASN A 164 -18.85 -5.69 -13.73
CA ASN A 164 -18.13 -6.96 -13.85
C ASN A 164 -16.86 -6.85 -14.72
N ARG A 165 -16.91 -6.10 -15.83
CA ARG A 165 -15.73 -5.85 -16.67
C ARG A 165 -14.66 -5.04 -15.91
N LYS A 166 -15.04 -3.95 -15.24
CA LYS A 166 -14.10 -3.10 -14.48
C LYS A 166 -13.39 -3.88 -13.37
N VAL A 167 -14.10 -4.77 -12.68
CA VAL A 167 -13.53 -5.66 -11.67
C VAL A 167 -12.57 -6.65 -12.29
N SER A 168 -12.94 -7.29 -13.41
CA SER A 168 -12.07 -8.22 -14.13
C SER A 168 -10.80 -7.54 -14.67
N ASP A 169 -10.88 -6.29 -15.12
CA ASP A 169 -9.73 -5.54 -15.63
C ASP A 169 -8.79 -5.10 -14.49
N SER A 170 -9.38 -4.70 -13.35
CA SER A 170 -8.63 -4.32 -12.15
C SER A 170 -7.92 -5.51 -11.53
N VAL A 171 -8.60 -6.65 -11.40
CA VAL A 171 -8.02 -7.92 -10.92
C VAL A 171 -7.08 -8.52 -11.97
N GLY A 172 -7.38 -8.38 -13.26
CA GLY A 172 -6.59 -8.92 -14.37
C GLY A 172 -5.22 -8.25 -14.57
N ARG A 173 -5.07 -6.97 -14.16
CA ARG A 173 -3.75 -6.29 -14.12
C ARG A 173 -2.87 -6.73 -12.95
N PHE A 174 -3.45 -7.21 -11.85
CA PHE A 174 -2.74 -7.95 -10.81
C PHE A 174 -2.68 -9.42 -11.21
N VAL A 175 -1.85 -9.76 -12.21
CA VAL A 175 -1.80 -11.06 -12.87
C VAL A 175 -1.99 -12.24 -11.91
N LEU A 176 -3.23 -12.75 -11.83
CA LEU A 176 -3.48 -14.17 -11.69
C LEU A 176 -2.98 -14.78 -12.98
N SER A 177 -1.74 -15.23 -13.00
CA SER A 177 -1.30 -16.18 -14.01
C SER A 177 -2.21 -17.40 -13.85
N ARG A 178 -3.20 -17.51 -14.72
CA ARG A 178 -3.91 -18.74 -14.99
C ARG A 178 -2.92 -19.70 -15.65
N ALA A 179 -1.98 -20.20 -14.87
CA ALA A 179 -0.99 -21.21 -15.25
C ALA A 179 -0.46 -21.87 -13.97
N GLY A 180 -1.12 -22.98 -13.59
CA GLY A 180 -0.50 -24.07 -12.83
C GLY A 180 -0.13 -23.82 -11.37
N ASN A 181 -1.10 -23.96 -10.46
CA ASN A 181 -0.77 -24.57 -9.17
C ASN A 181 -1.75 -25.70 -8.86
N PRO A 182 -1.43 -26.96 -9.23
CA PRO A 182 -2.23 -28.13 -8.88
C PRO A 182 -2.21 -28.46 -7.37
N ASP A 183 -1.40 -27.75 -6.56
CA ASP A 183 -1.27 -27.98 -5.11
C ASP A 183 -2.11 -27.00 -4.26
N ALA A 184 -3.06 -26.27 -4.86
CA ALA A 184 -4.10 -25.61 -4.08
C ALA A 184 -5.01 -26.71 -3.49
N GLY A 185 -4.62 -27.22 -2.32
CA GLY A 185 -5.42 -28.17 -1.55
C GLY A 185 -6.85 -27.65 -1.28
N PRO A 186 -7.77 -28.52 -0.86
CA PRO A 186 -9.16 -28.16 -0.66
C PRO A 186 -9.26 -27.03 0.38
N ILE A 187 -9.91 -25.93 0.00
CA ILE A 187 -10.29 -24.88 0.95
C ILE A 187 -11.45 -25.45 1.78
N ASP A 188 -11.15 -25.85 3.02
CA ASP A 188 -12.18 -26.18 4.00
C ASP A 188 -12.62 -24.89 4.71
N SER A 189 -13.64 -24.24 4.14
CA SER A 189 -14.39 -23.15 4.75
C SER A 189 -15.85 -23.58 4.84
N ALA A 190 -16.16 -24.52 5.72
CA ALA A 190 -17.53 -24.86 6.04
C ALA A 190 -18.26 -23.60 6.57
N ASN A 191 -19.05 -22.96 5.68
CA ASN A 191 -20.02 -21.89 5.90
C ASN A 191 -19.65 -20.43 5.62
N VAL A 192 -18.86 -20.13 4.57
CA VAL A 192 -19.10 -18.87 3.84
C VAL A 192 -19.47 -19.18 2.39
N ARG A 193 -20.76 -19.46 2.16
CA ARG A 193 -21.29 -19.81 0.84
C ARG A 193 -20.97 -18.69 -0.15
N GLY A 194 -20.32 -19.04 -1.25
CA GLY A 194 -20.10 -18.14 -2.39
C GLY A 194 -18.81 -17.33 -2.38
N GLN A 195 -17.86 -17.60 -1.49
CA GLN A 195 -16.60 -16.83 -1.43
C GLN A 195 -15.36 -17.60 -1.90
N VAL A 196 -14.49 -16.93 -2.65
CA VAL A 196 -13.18 -17.47 -3.07
C VAL A 196 -12.07 -16.64 -2.43
N ILE A 197 -11.19 -17.32 -1.68
CA ILE A 197 -10.02 -16.69 -1.06
C ILE A 197 -8.79 -16.92 -1.93
N HIS A 198 -8.15 -15.84 -2.37
CA HIS A 198 -6.87 -15.88 -3.06
C HIS A 198 -5.76 -15.27 -2.20
N SER A 199 -4.57 -15.86 -2.24
CA SER A 199 -3.36 -15.29 -1.65
C SER A 199 -2.20 -15.36 -2.63
N THR A 200 -1.38 -14.31 -2.68
CA THR A 200 -0.13 -14.32 -3.43
C THR A 200 1.02 -14.75 -2.53
N SER A 201 1.92 -15.58 -3.05
CA SER A 201 3.11 -16.04 -2.31
C SER A 201 4.36 -15.19 -2.57
N GLU A 202 4.28 -14.33 -3.58
CA GLU A 202 5.28 -13.33 -3.90
C GLU A 202 4.64 -11.94 -3.83
N MET A 203 5.43 -10.97 -3.38
CA MET A 203 5.00 -9.58 -3.41
C MET A 203 4.93 -9.10 -4.85
N PRO A 204 3.86 -8.39 -5.25
CA PRO A 204 3.76 -7.87 -6.61
C PRO A 204 4.92 -6.94 -6.89
N SER A 205 5.34 -6.89 -8.15
CA SER A 205 6.17 -5.80 -8.64
C SER A 205 5.30 -4.56 -8.80
N PHE A 206 5.83 -3.42 -8.38
CA PHE A 206 5.11 -2.15 -8.44
C PHE A 206 5.59 -1.39 -9.68
N GLY A 207 4.94 -1.67 -10.81
CA GLY A 207 5.23 -0.96 -12.05
C GLY A 207 4.85 0.51 -11.96
N ALA A 208 5.56 1.35 -12.71
CA ALA A 208 5.35 2.79 -12.70
C ALA A 208 3.89 3.19 -12.99
N GLU A 209 3.30 2.56 -14.01
CA GLU A 209 1.89 2.75 -14.38
C GLU A 209 0.92 2.38 -13.24
N SER A 210 1.21 1.29 -12.51
CA SER A 210 0.38 0.85 -11.38
C SER A 210 0.45 1.83 -10.22
N MET A 211 1.65 2.31 -9.87
CA MET A 211 1.80 3.34 -8.83
C MET A 211 1.07 4.63 -9.21
N MET A 212 1.19 5.06 -10.47
CA MET A 212 0.49 6.24 -10.97
C MET A 212 -1.03 6.09 -10.93
N TRP A 213 -1.53 4.93 -11.31
CA TRP A 213 -2.96 4.65 -11.28
C TRP A 213 -3.49 4.63 -9.84
N ASN A 214 -2.80 3.95 -8.93
CA ASN A 214 -3.17 3.94 -7.50
C ASN A 214 -3.11 5.34 -6.89
N PHE A 215 -2.11 6.15 -7.25
CA PHE A 215 -2.02 7.55 -6.82
C PHE A 215 -3.26 8.34 -7.25
N LYS A 216 -3.61 8.32 -8.55
CA LYS A 216 -4.77 9.07 -9.07
C LYS A 216 -6.08 8.61 -8.42
N THR A 217 -6.20 7.32 -8.16
CA THR A 217 -7.36 6.74 -7.44
C THR A 217 -7.43 7.27 -6.00
N MET A 218 -6.34 7.25 -5.25
CA MET A 218 -6.33 7.77 -3.86
C MET A 218 -6.53 9.28 -3.80
N ASP A 219 -5.96 10.05 -4.72
CA ASP A 219 -6.16 11.50 -4.83
C ASP A 219 -7.65 11.82 -5.05
N LYS A 220 -8.29 11.10 -5.99
CA LYS A 220 -9.73 11.19 -6.22
C LYS A 220 -10.53 10.89 -4.96
N TYR A 221 -10.24 9.79 -4.27
CA TYR A 221 -11.02 9.38 -3.09
C TYR A 221 -10.77 10.26 -1.86
N LEU A 222 -9.63 10.95 -1.75
CA LEU A 222 -9.45 11.99 -0.74
C LEU A 222 -10.43 13.16 -0.95
N MET A 223 -10.66 13.56 -2.20
CA MET A 223 -11.65 14.60 -2.52
C MET A 223 -13.07 14.13 -2.25
N GLU A 224 -13.40 12.88 -2.60
CA GLU A 224 -14.74 12.31 -2.32
C GLU A 224 -14.97 12.10 -0.81
N ALA A 225 -13.96 11.62 -0.08
CA ALA A 225 -13.99 11.53 1.37
C ALA A 225 -14.25 12.90 2.02
N ALA A 226 -13.61 13.96 1.51
CA ALA A 226 -13.84 15.29 2.05
C ALA A 226 -15.27 15.79 1.85
N ALA A 227 -15.85 15.51 0.68
CA ALA A 227 -17.25 15.81 0.40
C ALA A 227 -18.22 15.00 1.28
N MET A 228 -17.91 13.72 1.56
CA MET A 228 -18.78 12.82 2.32
C MET A 228 -18.68 13.04 3.84
N ASN A 229 -17.47 13.30 4.35
CA ASN A 229 -17.15 13.20 5.78
C ASN A 229 -16.88 14.56 6.42
N GLY A 230 -17.01 15.65 5.66
CA GLY A 230 -16.80 17.00 6.16
C GLY A 230 -15.34 17.31 6.51
N ILE A 231 -14.38 16.64 5.86
CA ILE A 231 -12.96 16.97 5.99
C ILE A 231 -12.76 18.38 5.45
N SER A 232 -12.03 19.22 6.19
CA SER A 232 -11.75 20.59 5.76
C SER A 232 -10.91 20.61 4.47
N VAL A 233 -11.02 21.69 3.69
CA VAL A 233 -10.21 21.87 2.47
C VAL A 233 -8.71 21.82 2.79
N ASP A 234 -8.30 22.41 3.91
CA ASP A 234 -6.90 22.44 4.37
C ASP A 234 -6.38 21.05 4.75
N GLU A 235 -7.19 20.26 5.46
CA GLU A 235 -6.86 18.88 5.81
C GLU A 235 -6.78 18.00 4.56
N MET A 236 -7.75 18.12 3.63
CA MET A 236 -7.72 17.42 2.36
C MET A 236 -6.46 17.79 1.56
N ALA A 237 -6.12 19.07 1.44
CA ALA A 237 -4.92 19.53 0.75
C ALA A 237 -3.64 18.95 1.39
N SER A 238 -3.57 18.96 2.72
CA SER A 238 -2.44 18.38 3.48
C SER A 238 -2.28 16.88 3.22
N ARG A 239 -3.38 16.12 3.20
CA ARG A 239 -3.35 14.67 2.93
C ARG A 239 -2.96 14.35 1.50
N ARG A 240 -3.42 15.16 0.52
CA ARG A 240 -3.02 15.03 -0.89
C ARG A 240 -1.52 15.29 -1.08
N ALA A 241 -0.98 16.32 -0.41
CA ALA A 241 0.45 16.61 -0.40
C ALA A 241 1.27 15.44 0.17
N LEU A 242 0.84 14.88 1.32
CA LEU A 242 1.48 13.71 1.92
C LEU A 242 1.40 12.48 1.02
N LEU A 243 0.28 12.24 0.35
CA LEU A 243 0.10 11.15 -0.61
C LEU A 243 1.11 11.26 -1.76
N ALA A 244 1.26 12.45 -2.36
CA ALA A 244 2.22 12.68 -3.44
C ALA A 244 3.67 12.47 -2.96
N ALA A 245 4.03 13.07 -1.82
CA ALA A 245 5.37 12.94 -1.24
C ALA A 245 5.73 11.49 -0.92
N ARG A 246 4.83 10.73 -0.28
CA ARG A 246 5.04 9.31 0.03
C ARG A 246 5.11 8.44 -1.21
N THR A 247 4.32 8.74 -2.25
CA THR A 247 4.36 7.98 -3.51
C THR A 247 5.74 8.09 -4.17
N LEU A 248 6.33 9.28 -4.19
CA LEU A 248 7.69 9.50 -4.66
C LEU A 248 8.72 8.71 -3.86
N GLU A 249 8.69 8.85 -2.53
CA GLU A 249 9.64 8.16 -1.66
C GLU A 249 9.54 6.63 -1.80
N LEU A 250 8.32 6.09 -1.86
CA LEU A 250 8.11 4.67 -2.09
C LEU A 250 8.64 4.24 -3.47
N SER A 251 8.43 5.04 -4.52
CA SER A 251 8.98 4.76 -5.85
C SER A 251 10.51 4.63 -5.79
N ASP A 252 11.19 5.59 -5.17
CA ASP A 252 12.67 5.59 -5.03
C ASP A 252 13.16 4.37 -4.22
N LEU A 253 12.48 4.06 -3.10
CA LEU A 253 12.80 2.90 -2.25
C LEU A 253 12.59 1.57 -2.98
N LEU A 254 11.57 1.47 -3.83
CA LEU A 254 11.24 0.28 -4.61
C LEU A 254 12.19 0.08 -5.79
N GLU A 255 12.58 1.17 -6.46
CA GLU A 255 13.59 1.15 -7.51
C GLU A 255 14.94 0.66 -6.96
N GLY A 256 15.39 1.23 -5.83
CA GLY A 256 16.62 0.81 -5.15
C GLY A 256 16.65 -0.67 -4.71
N ARG A 257 15.49 -1.34 -4.69
CA ARG A 257 15.32 -2.75 -4.33
C ARG A 257 14.98 -3.66 -5.51
N ASN A 258 15.06 -3.17 -6.75
CA ASN A 258 14.70 -3.90 -7.98
C ASN A 258 13.27 -4.47 -7.94
N LYS A 259 12.32 -3.73 -7.35
CA LYS A 259 10.89 -4.12 -7.29
C LYS A 259 9.98 -3.35 -8.24
N THR A 260 10.55 -2.47 -9.04
CA THR A 260 9.87 -1.89 -10.20
C THR A 260 9.97 -2.88 -11.37
N SER A 261 8.83 -3.33 -11.91
CA SER A 261 8.82 -4.19 -13.11
C SER A 261 8.65 -3.34 -14.37
N GLY A 262 9.54 -3.53 -15.34
CA GLY A 262 9.44 -2.95 -16.68
C GLY A 262 10.82 -2.61 -17.26
N PRO A 263 11.03 -2.74 -18.59
CA PRO A 263 12.27 -2.32 -19.23
C PRO A 263 12.38 -0.79 -19.17
N GLY A 264 13.20 -0.26 -18.25
CA GLY A 264 13.44 1.19 -18.13
C GLY A 264 12.17 2.04 -18.08
N GLY A 265 11.09 1.50 -17.50
CA GLY A 265 9.73 2.00 -17.66
C GLY A 265 9.54 3.39 -17.06
N ASP A 266 9.63 4.40 -17.92
CA ASP A 266 9.13 5.78 -17.79
C ASP A 266 9.01 6.33 -16.35
N LEU A 267 10.09 6.24 -15.57
CA LEU A 267 10.22 6.97 -14.32
C LEU A 267 10.14 8.49 -14.56
N GLU A 268 10.49 8.93 -15.77
CA GLU A 268 10.27 10.30 -16.26
C GLU A 268 8.79 10.69 -16.21
N GLY A 269 7.86 9.85 -16.67
CA GLY A 269 6.42 10.09 -16.60
C GLY A 269 5.87 10.15 -15.17
N ILE A 270 6.41 9.33 -14.25
CA ILE A 270 6.12 9.47 -12.82
C ILE A 270 6.66 10.80 -12.31
N LYS A 271 7.94 11.09 -12.54
CA LYS A 271 8.60 12.32 -12.09
C LYS A 271 7.85 13.55 -12.59
N LEU A 272 7.48 13.60 -13.87
CA LEU A 272 6.71 14.70 -14.47
C LEU A 272 5.34 14.87 -13.81
N THR A 273 4.62 13.78 -13.57
CA THR A 273 3.32 13.85 -12.89
C THR A 273 3.50 14.31 -11.44
N MET A 274 4.56 13.87 -10.77
CA MET A 274 4.87 14.25 -9.40
C MET A 274 5.36 15.68 -9.28
N ASP A 275 6.10 16.19 -10.26
CA ASP A 275 6.51 17.59 -10.37
C ASP A 275 5.30 18.49 -10.62
N MET A 276 4.35 18.03 -11.46
CA MET A 276 3.06 18.71 -11.62
C MET A 276 2.29 18.77 -10.29
N LEU A 277 2.27 17.68 -9.51
CA LEU A 277 1.61 17.66 -8.20
C LEU A 277 2.31 18.56 -7.18
N ARG A 278 3.65 18.60 -7.17
CA ARG A 278 4.40 19.58 -6.37
C ARG A 278 4.10 21.01 -6.79
N SER A 279 3.96 21.26 -8.09
CA SER A 279 3.56 22.57 -8.61
C SER A 279 2.16 22.95 -8.12
N ILE A 280 1.20 22.02 -8.16
CA ILE A 280 -0.15 22.23 -7.64
C ILE A 280 -0.11 22.48 -6.13
N GLN A 281 0.69 21.72 -5.36
CA GLN A 281 0.87 21.94 -3.93
C GLN A 281 1.44 23.33 -3.66
N THR A 282 2.50 23.71 -4.36
CA THR A 282 3.15 25.03 -4.21
C THR A 282 2.17 26.16 -4.53
N GLN A 283 1.35 25.99 -5.58
CA GLN A 283 0.31 26.95 -5.93
C GLN A 283 -0.74 27.07 -4.82
N ASN A 284 -1.27 25.95 -4.32
CA ASN A 284 -2.26 25.95 -3.24
C ASN A 284 -1.72 26.59 -1.95
N GLU A 285 -0.46 26.29 -1.59
CA GLU A 285 0.20 26.91 -0.42
C GLU A 285 0.37 28.43 -0.59
N THR A 286 0.66 28.87 -1.82
CA THR A 286 0.80 30.30 -2.14
C THR A 286 -0.56 31.01 -2.07
N GLU A 287 -1.59 30.46 -2.71
CA GLU A 287 -2.95 31.01 -2.68
C GLU A 287 -3.50 31.10 -1.26
N PHE A 288 -3.29 30.06 -0.45
CA PHE A 288 -3.68 30.07 0.96
C PHE A 288 -2.96 31.15 1.77
N ALA A 289 -1.65 31.31 1.57
CA ALA A 289 -0.88 32.36 2.25
C ALA A 289 -1.36 33.77 1.86
N GLU A 290 -1.73 33.97 0.60
CA GLU A 290 -2.31 35.24 0.12
C GLU A 290 -3.68 35.52 0.74
N GLU A 291 -4.57 34.52 0.84
CA GLU A 291 -5.87 34.68 1.48
C GLU A 291 -5.75 35.03 2.98
N GLN A 292 -4.84 34.39 3.71
CA GLN A 292 -4.60 34.69 5.13
C GLN A 292 -4.05 36.10 5.32
N SER A 293 -3.14 36.55 4.45
CA SER A 293 -2.62 37.92 4.45
C SER A 293 -3.72 38.96 4.22
N GLN A 294 -4.63 38.70 3.28
CA GLN A 294 -5.77 39.59 3.02
C GLN A 294 -6.74 39.66 4.21
N ARG A 295 -7.03 38.54 4.88
CA ARG A 295 -7.90 38.51 6.06
C ARG A 295 -7.29 39.25 7.25
N GLY A 296 -5.98 39.11 7.50
CA GLY A 296 -5.30 39.77 8.61
C GLY A 296 -5.23 41.30 8.52
N THR A 297 -5.29 41.86 7.31
CA THR A 297 -5.28 43.32 7.10
C THR A 297 -6.65 43.98 7.22
N GLY A 298 -7.74 43.21 7.18
CA GLY A 298 -9.13 43.71 7.20
C GLY A 298 -9.69 44.03 8.59
N GLU A 299 -9.08 43.56 9.68
CA GLU A 299 -9.69 43.60 11.02
C GLU A 299 -9.26 44.82 11.87
N GLN A 300 -8.41 45.71 11.35
CA GLN A 300 -7.87 46.85 12.11
C GLN A 300 -8.60 48.20 11.93
N THR A 301 -9.79 48.23 11.30
CA THR A 301 -10.54 49.48 11.12
C THR A 301 -12.02 49.35 11.50
N ARG A 302 -12.30 49.10 12.78
CA ARG A 302 -13.58 49.52 13.39
C ARG A 302 -13.30 50.27 14.70
N PRO A 303 -13.61 51.58 14.78
CA PRO A 303 -13.54 52.35 16.02
C PRO A 303 -14.61 51.92 17.03
#